data_AF-A0AAJ6YC07-F1
#
_entry.id   AF-A0AAJ6YC07-F1
#
_cell.length_a   1.000
_cell.length_b   1.000
_cell.length_c   1.000
_cell.angle_alpha   90.00
_cell.angle_beta   90.00
_cell.angle_gamma   90.00
#
_symmetry.space_group_name_H-M   'P 1'
#
loop_
_entity.id
_entity.type
_entity.pdbx_description
1 polymer ?
#
loop_
_entity_poly.entity_id
_entity_poly.type
_entity_poly.pdbx_seq_one_letter_code
_entity_poly.pdbx_strand_id
1 'polypeptide(L)'
;MISALKGDGVDDLRNYFLDSAKLKPWNYNKYTFTDQSFQIIIQQTVKANLLNNLPQEIPYLLNTFAEHIEKNNDGSLNIVVNVSCPSTRISRIVIGKQGERIKLIAQQAEQTMCKIFQTSVRLKIIVH
;
A
#
# COMPACT_ATOMS: atom_id res chain seq x y z
N MET A 1 9.96 15.03 -23.72
CA MET A 1 10.58 14.54 -22.46
C MET A 1 9.48 14.55 -21.40
N ILE A 2 9.39 13.55 -20.53
CA ILE A 2 8.22 13.37 -19.63
C ILE A 2 8.71 13.27 -18.19
N SER A 3 7.99 13.89 -17.24
CA SER A 3 8.23 13.77 -15.80
C SER A 3 6.92 13.64 -15.04
N ALA A 4 6.64 12.43 -14.53
CA ALA A 4 5.45 12.20 -13.70
C ALA A 4 5.47 12.99 -12.38
N LEU A 5 6.65 13.25 -11.83
CA LEU A 5 6.80 13.99 -10.57
C LEU A 5 6.46 15.47 -10.74
N LYS A 6 6.84 16.08 -11.88
CA LYS A 6 6.58 17.50 -12.17
C LYS A 6 5.27 17.72 -12.93
N GLY A 7 4.70 16.67 -13.50
CA GLY A 7 3.53 16.72 -14.40
C GLY A 7 3.88 17.00 -15.87
N ASP A 8 5.15 17.32 -16.17
CA ASP A 8 5.60 17.66 -17.52
C ASP A 8 5.37 16.51 -18.52
N GLY A 9 4.62 16.78 -19.59
CA GLY A 9 4.35 15.83 -20.67
C GLY A 9 3.41 14.67 -20.31
N VAL A 10 2.80 14.67 -19.12
CA VAL A 10 1.81 13.63 -18.72
C VAL A 10 0.52 13.76 -19.51
N ASP A 11 0.06 15.00 -19.75
CA ASP A 11 -1.16 15.25 -20.52
C ASP A 11 -0.95 14.93 -22.01
N ASP A 12 0.22 15.26 -22.57
CA ASP A 12 0.57 14.90 -23.95
C ASP A 12 0.54 13.38 -24.14
N LEU A 13 1.11 12.63 -23.19
CA LEU A 13 1.09 11.18 -23.20
C LEU A 13 -0.33 10.62 -23.05
N ARG A 14 -1.16 11.22 -22.16
CA ARG A 14 -2.56 10.84 -21.99
C ARG A 14 -3.33 11.02 -23.30
N ASN A 15 -3.18 12.17 -23.96
CA ASN A 15 -3.86 12.47 -25.22
C ASN A 15 -3.41 11.50 -26.32
N TYR A 16 -2.11 11.24 -26.43
CA TYR A 16 -1.58 10.25 -27.38
C TYR A 16 -2.21 8.86 -27.19
N PHE A 17 -2.37 8.39 -25.95
CA PHE A 17 -3.02 7.11 -25.68
C PHE A 17 -4.52 7.12 -25.98
N LEU A 18 -5.22 8.24 -25.74
CA LEU A 18 -6.63 8.38 -26.10
C LEU A 18 -6.82 8.34 -27.62
N ASP A 19 -5.98 9.05 -28.37
CA ASP A 19 -6.01 9.09 -29.84
C ASP A 19 -5.64 7.74 -30.47
N SER A 20 -4.74 7.00 -29.81
CA SER A 20 -4.30 5.67 -30.27
C SER A 20 -5.23 4.53 -29.85
N ALA A 21 -6.20 4.79 -28.97
CA ALA A 21 -7.08 3.76 -28.43
C ALA A 21 -8.06 3.25 -29.50
N LYS A 22 -8.23 1.92 -29.56
CA LYS A 22 -9.24 1.30 -30.43
C LYS A 22 -10.64 1.50 -29.85
N LEU A 23 -11.60 1.80 -30.72
CA LEU A 23 -13.00 1.91 -30.32
C LEU A 23 -13.51 0.56 -29.77
N LYS A 24 -13.85 0.51 -28.49
CA LYS A 24 -14.37 -0.67 -27.79
C LYS A 24 -15.28 -0.21 -26.64
N PRO A 25 -16.33 -0.98 -26.27
CA PRO A 25 -17.07 -0.70 -25.04
C PRO A 25 -16.15 -0.67 -23.82
N TRP A 26 -16.49 0.17 -22.85
CA TRP A 26 -15.79 0.28 -21.59
C TRP A 26 -15.86 -1.03 -20.80
N ASN A 27 -14.70 -1.53 -20.36
CA ASN A 27 -14.63 -2.70 -19.50
C ASN A 27 -15.04 -2.40 -18.04
N TYR A 28 -14.89 -1.15 -17.60
CA TYR A 28 -15.15 -0.72 -16.23
C TYR A 28 -16.12 0.47 -16.21
N ASN A 29 -16.82 0.65 -15.09
CA ASN A 29 -17.69 1.80 -14.90
C ASN A 29 -16.83 3.07 -14.72
N LYS A 30 -17.35 4.23 -15.12
CA LYS A 30 -16.75 5.55 -14.87
C LYS A 30 -16.46 5.80 -13.39
N TYR A 31 -17.24 5.18 -12.48
CA TYR A 31 -17.06 5.32 -11.03
C TYR A 31 -16.15 4.25 -10.41
N THR A 32 -15.60 3.32 -11.21
CA THR A 32 -14.64 2.33 -10.71
C THR A 32 -13.28 3.02 -10.52
N PHE A 33 -12.85 3.17 -9.27
CA PHE A 33 -11.55 3.75 -8.94
C PHE A 33 -10.37 2.82 -9.24
N THR A 34 -10.53 1.53 -8.97
CA THR A 34 -9.53 0.48 -9.19
C THR A 34 -10.22 -0.87 -9.29
N ASP A 35 -9.63 -1.81 -10.00
CA ASP A 35 -10.04 -3.21 -10.07
C ASP A 35 -9.33 -4.09 -9.01
N GLN A 36 -8.44 -3.50 -8.23
CA GLN A 36 -7.73 -4.19 -7.16
C GLN A 36 -8.62 -4.43 -5.95
N SER A 37 -8.46 -5.59 -5.31
CA SER A 37 -9.15 -5.90 -4.06
C SER A 37 -8.60 -5.07 -2.91
N PHE A 38 -9.44 -4.84 -1.89
CA PHE A 38 -9.08 -4.10 -0.68
C PHE A 38 -7.83 -4.68 0.01
N GLN A 39 -7.73 -6.02 0.02
CA GLN A 39 -6.59 -6.75 0.58
C GLN A 39 -5.28 -6.44 -0.14
N ILE A 40 -5.31 -6.37 -1.48
CA ILE A 40 -4.12 -6.03 -2.28
C ILE A 40 -3.69 -4.60 -1.98
N ILE A 41 -4.62 -3.65 -1.89
CA ILE A 41 -4.29 -2.25 -1.60
C ILE A 41 -3.63 -2.14 -0.22
N ILE A 42 -4.17 -2.82 0.80
CA ILE A 42 -3.56 -2.88 2.14
C ILE A 42 -2.15 -3.45 2.06
N GLN A 43 -2.00 -4.60 1.40
CA GLN A 43 -0.73 -5.30 1.26
C GLN A 43 0.33 -4.41 0.60
N GLN A 44 -0.01 -3.78 -0.53
CA GLN A 44 0.90 -2.89 -1.26
C GLN A 44 1.23 -1.63 -0.46
N THR A 45 0.28 -1.09 0.29
CA THR A 45 0.52 0.07 1.16
C THR A 45 1.52 -0.26 2.27
N VAL A 46 1.39 -1.41 2.93
CA VAL A 46 2.36 -1.84 3.94
C VAL A 46 3.71 -2.14 3.28
N LYS A 47 3.73 -2.80 2.12
CA LYS A 47 4.96 -3.11 1.38
C LYS A 47 5.72 -1.85 0.95
N ALA A 48 5.02 -0.82 0.48
CA ALA A 48 5.62 0.48 0.16
C ALA A 48 6.27 1.14 1.39
N ASN A 49 5.63 1.09 2.55
CA ASN A 49 6.21 1.62 3.78
C ASN A 49 7.39 0.78 4.28
N LEU A 50 7.37 -0.54 4.12
CA LEU A 50 8.52 -1.41 4.40
C LEU A 50 9.71 -1.05 3.51
N LEU A 51 9.47 -0.83 2.20
CA LEU A 51 10.50 -0.43 1.23
C LEU A 51 11.17 0.90 1.60
N ASN A 52 10.41 1.89 2.06
CA ASN A 52 10.96 3.21 2.41
C ASN A 52 11.79 3.20 3.71
N ASN A 53 11.52 2.28 4.64
CA ASN A 53 12.07 2.33 6.00
C ASN A 53 13.10 1.24 6.31
N LEU A 54 13.22 0.22 5.47
CA LEU A 54 14.17 -0.87 5.65
C LEU A 54 15.33 -0.76 4.66
N PRO A 55 16.55 -1.16 5.06
CA PRO A 55 17.71 -1.08 4.19
C PRO A 55 17.76 -2.24 3.18
N GLN A 56 18.36 -1.95 2.02
CA GLN A 56 18.84 -2.94 1.04
C GLN A 56 17.75 -3.92 0.57
N GLU A 57 18.09 -5.21 0.52
CA GLU A 57 17.27 -6.30 -0.01
C GLU A 57 16.18 -6.79 0.97
N ILE A 58 16.15 -6.29 2.21
CA ILE A 58 15.28 -6.83 3.27
C ILE A 58 13.80 -6.79 2.89
N PRO A 59 13.23 -5.68 2.39
CA PRO A 59 11.82 -5.61 2.00
C PRO A 59 11.37 -6.68 1.01
N TYR A 60 12.26 -7.11 0.11
CA TYR A 60 11.95 -8.08 -0.94
C TYR A 60 11.83 -9.50 -0.41
N LEU A 61 12.46 -9.78 0.74
CA LEU A 61 12.39 -11.06 1.42
C LEU A 61 11.13 -11.20 2.29
N LEU A 62 10.36 -10.12 2.46
CA LEU A 62 9.19 -10.09 3.34
C LEU A 62 7.92 -10.41 2.56
N ASN A 63 7.12 -11.32 3.12
CA ASN A 63 5.78 -11.57 2.64
C ASN A 63 4.78 -10.86 3.56
N THR A 64 3.90 -10.05 2.96
CA THR A 64 2.86 -9.32 3.67
C THR A 64 1.49 -9.84 3.26
N PHE A 65 0.58 -10.00 4.21
CA PHE A 65 -0.80 -10.37 3.93
C PHE A 65 -1.73 -9.79 4.99
N ALA A 66 -2.91 -9.36 4.57
CA ALA A 66 -3.95 -8.90 5.48
C ALA A 66 -4.66 -10.12 6.08
N GLU A 67 -4.59 -10.29 7.39
CA GLU A 67 -5.24 -11.41 8.09
C GLU A 67 -6.68 -11.06 8.48
N HIS A 68 -6.88 -9.88 9.06
CA HIS A 68 -8.18 -9.43 9.53
C HIS A 68 -8.48 -8.02 9.06
N ILE A 69 -9.68 -7.83 8.54
CA ILE A 69 -10.23 -6.53 8.15
C ILE A 69 -11.63 -6.47 8.73
N GLU A 70 -11.79 -5.67 9.78
CA GLU A 70 -13.07 -5.49 10.46
C GLU A 70 -13.55 -4.06 10.25
N LYS A 71 -14.83 -3.94 9.88
CA LYS A 71 -15.50 -2.66 9.79
C LYS A 71 -16.32 -2.43 11.05
N ASN A 72 -16.01 -1.38 11.76
CA ASN A 72 -16.73 -0.98 12.97
C ASN A 72 -18.05 -0.29 12.60
N ASN A 73 -18.96 -0.21 13.59
CA ASN A 73 -20.28 0.41 13.42
C ASN A 73 -20.22 1.91 13.08
N ASP A 74 -19.15 2.59 13.47
CA ASP A 74 -18.87 4.00 13.15
C ASP A 74 -18.26 4.20 11.75
N GLY A 75 -18.06 3.11 11.00
CA GLY A 75 -17.44 3.13 9.66
C GLY A 75 -15.91 3.13 9.67
N SER A 76 -15.28 3.10 10.85
CA SER A 76 -13.82 2.94 10.95
C SER A 76 -13.40 1.50 10.63
N LEU A 77 -12.13 1.33 10.25
CA LEU A 77 -11.57 0.03 9.86
C LEU A 77 -10.47 -0.38 10.82
N ASN A 78 -10.57 -1.59 11.35
CA ASN A 78 -9.49 -2.25 12.06
C ASN A 78 -8.83 -3.25 11.13
N ILE A 79 -7.52 -3.13 10.92
CA ILE A 79 -6.78 -3.96 9.98
C ILE A 79 -5.61 -4.60 10.70
N VAL A 80 -5.49 -5.92 10.57
CA VAL A 80 -4.33 -6.69 11.03
C VAL A 80 -3.58 -7.21 9.82
N VAL A 81 -2.31 -6.82 9.73
CA VAL A 81 -1.40 -7.27 8.67
C VAL A 81 -0.29 -8.09 9.28
N ASN A 82 -0.05 -9.26 8.69
CA ASN A 82 1.06 -10.11 9.04
C ASN A 82 2.23 -9.87 8.07
N VAL A 83 3.42 -9.76 8.64
CA VAL A 83 4.69 -9.65 7.94
C VAL A 83 5.52 -10.87 8.31
N SER A 84 5.61 -11.82 7.38
CA SER A 84 6.43 -13.02 7.53
C SER A 84 7.87 -12.73 7.13
N CYS A 85 8.78 -13.03 8.06
CA CYS A 85 10.22 -12.93 7.86
C CYS A 85 10.84 -14.32 7.69
N PRO A 86 11.87 -14.48 6.84
CA PRO A 86 12.52 -15.78 6.66
C PRO A 86 13.47 -16.15 7.82
N SER A 87 13.85 -15.19 8.68
CA SER A 87 14.70 -15.44 9.84
C SER A 87 14.45 -14.48 10.98
N THR A 88 14.79 -14.91 12.20
CA THR A 88 14.72 -14.10 13.42
C THR A 88 15.66 -12.90 13.40
N ARG A 89 16.76 -12.97 12.62
CA ARG A 89 17.66 -11.83 12.40
C ARG A 89 16.95 -10.73 11.63
N ILE A 90 16.22 -11.09 10.56
CA ILE A 90 15.48 -10.14 9.74
C ILE A 90 14.32 -9.55 10.53
N SER A 91 13.56 -10.36 11.27
CA SER A 91 12.46 -9.84 12.09
C SER A 91 12.93 -8.81 13.11
N ARG A 92 14.11 -9.00 13.74
CA ARG A 92 14.71 -7.97 14.62
C ARG A 92 15.04 -6.66 13.89
N ILE A 93 15.50 -6.72 12.65
CA ILE A 93 15.81 -5.52 11.85
C ILE A 93 14.53 -4.77 11.48
N VAL A 94 13.46 -5.51 11.16
CA VAL A 94 12.13 -4.98 10.84
C VAL A 94 11.50 -4.32 12.06
N ILE A 95 11.54 -5.00 13.21
CA ILE A 95 11.05 -4.47 14.50
C ILE A 95 11.84 -3.22 14.89
N GLY A 96 13.16 -3.25 14.73
CA GLY A 96 14.06 -2.17 15.15
C GLY A 96 14.29 -2.15 16.65
N LYS A 97 15.04 -1.15 17.14
CA LYS A 97 15.31 -0.98 18.57
C LYS A 97 13.98 -0.72 19.29
N GLN A 98 13.66 -1.53 20.30
CA GLN A 98 12.43 -1.41 21.12
C GLN A 98 11.11 -1.33 20.31
N GLY A 99 11.09 -1.83 19.07
CA GLY A 99 9.91 -1.75 18.21
C GLY A 99 9.64 -0.37 17.60
N GLU A 100 10.57 0.59 17.69
CA GLU A 100 10.36 1.95 17.16
C GLU A 100 10.13 1.95 15.65
N ARG A 101 10.89 1.14 14.91
CA ARG A 101 10.81 1.12 13.44
C ARG A 101 9.48 0.56 12.97
N ILE A 102 9.02 -0.56 13.53
CA ILE A 102 7.75 -1.14 13.12
C ILE A 102 6.56 -0.24 13.50
N LYS A 103 6.64 0.45 14.64
CA LYS A 103 5.64 1.46 15.03
C LYS A 103 5.57 2.61 14.03
N LEU A 104 6.72 3.13 13.60
CA LEU A 104 6.80 4.18 12.59
C LEU A 104 6.22 3.74 11.24
N ILE A 105 6.56 2.52 10.80
CA ILE A 105 6.01 1.92 9.58
C ILE A 105 4.50 1.76 9.67
N ALA A 106 3.99 1.26 10.79
CA ALA A 106 2.56 1.10 11.02
C ALA A 106 1.83 2.46 10.96
N GLN A 107 2.38 3.49 11.63
CA GLN A 107 1.81 4.83 11.63
C GLN A 107 1.77 5.46 10.23
N GLN A 108 2.84 5.34 9.44
CA GLN A 108 2.88 5.86 8.07
C GLN A 108 1.91 5.12 7.14
N ALA A 109 1.84 3.79 7.28
CA ALA A 109 0.90 2.97 6.53
C ALA A 109 -0.55 3.30 6.89
N GLU A 110 -0.86 3.46 8.18
CA GLU A 110 -2.18 3.88 8.68
C GLU A 110 -2.59 5.23 8.08
N GLN A 111 -1.73 6.25 8.15
CA GLN A 111 -2.01 7.56 7.57
C GLN A 111 -2.26 7.49 6.06
N THR A 112 -1.53 6.63 5.35
CA THR A 112 -1.71 6.43 3.92
C THR A 112 -3.04 5.74 3.62
N MET A 113 -3.40 4.71 4.39
CA MET A 113 -4.69 4.02 4.27
C MET A 113 -5.88 4.92 4.60
N CYS A 114 -5.77 5.78 5.63
CA CYS A 114 -6.81 6.77 5.94
C CYS A 114 -7.10 7.70 4.75
N LYS A 115 -6.06 8.11 4.02
CA LYS A 115 -6.20 8.95 2.81
C LYS A 115 -6.83 8.17 1.65
N ILE A 116 -6.41 6.93 1.43
CA ILE A 116 -6.90 6.09 0.31
C ILE A 116 -8.38 5.71 0.54
N PHE A 117 -8.74 5.30 1.76
CA PHE A 117 -10.08 4.81 2.08
C PHE A 117 -11.03 5.91 2.58
N GLN A 118 -10.54 7.14 2.76
CA GLN A 118 -11.30 8.29 3.25
C GLN A 118 -12.08 7.99 4.55
N THR A 119 -11.52 7.14 5.40
CA THR A 119 -12.09 6.74 6.70
C THR A 119 -10.98 6.58 7.73
N SER A 120 -11.34 6.55 9.00
CA SER A 120 -10.40 6.24 10.09
C SER A 120 -9.97 4.78 9.99
N VAL A 121 -8.67 4.54 9.96
CA VAL A 121 -8.08 3.19 9.94
C VAL A 121 -7.23 3.03 11.21
N ARG A 122 -7.32 1.88 11.86
CA ARG A 122 -6.39 1.42 12.89
C ARG A 122 -5.64 0.22 12.36
N LEU A 123 -4.34 0.37 12.19
CA LEU A 123 -3.49 -0.67 11.63
C LEU A 123 -2.64 -1.32 12.72
N LYS A 124 -2.71 -2.66 12.82
CA LYS A 124 -1.81 -3.47 13.63
C LYS A 124 -0.95 -4.34 12.72
N ILE A 125 0.37 -4.19 12.84
CA ILE A 125 1.33 -5.04 12.12
C ILE A 125 1.90 -6.07 13.09
N ILE A 126 1.82 -7.34 12.71
CA ILE A 126 2.39 -8.47 13.44
C ILE A 126 3.56 -9.02 12.62
N VAL A 127 4.71 -9.20 13.27
CA VAL A 127 5.92 -9.72 12.62
C VAL A 127 6.19 -11.12 13.14
N HIS A 128 6.27 -12.08 12.23
CA HIS A 128 6.61 -13.48 12.50
C HIS A 128 7.99 -13.83 11.95
#